data_AF-A0A924TC64-F1
#
_entry.id   AF-A0A924TC64-F1
#
_cell.length_a   1.000
_cell.length_b   1.000
_cell.length_c   1.000
_cell.angle_alpha   90.00
_cell.angle_beta   90.00
_cell.angle_gamma   90.00
#
_symmetry.space_group_name_H-M   'P 1'
#
loop_
_entity.id
_entity.type
_entity.pdbx_description
1 polymer ?
#
loop_
_entity_poly.entity_id
_entity_poly.type
_entity_poly.pdbx_seq_one_letter_code
_entity_poly.pdbx_strand_id
1 'polypeptide(L)'
;MISPQSISRIEASPGWRTRRVEVFDLPEGKVLVKGQRPTRSPWPHRFMNMLTWLAGVPYLKAVPVHGGARSQKIEIMRLRALAASGLPVPQVHHVGDDYFVMSYLGSRDLALTLREQGESAFGIWLQGSEQLLRVHAQGQYLSQCFARNIIVSDALDGLIDFEDDPLEV
;
A
#
# COMPACT_ATOMS: atom_id res chain seq x y z
N MET A 1 -2.93 14.67 -14.68
CA MET A 1 -3.09 15.56 -13.51
C MET A 1 -4.57 15.68 -13.20
N ILE A 2 -4.97 15.66 -11.93
CA ILE A 2 -6.39 15.79 -11.53
C ILE A 2 -6.80 17.25 -11.61
N SER A 3 -7.96 17.56 -12.20
CA SER A 3 -8.45 18.94 -12.29
C SER A 3 -8.85 19.50 -10.92
N PRO A 4 -8.85 20.84 -10.75
CA PRO A 4 -9.32 21.47 -9.52
C PRO A 4 -10.76 21.10 -9.15
N GLN A 5 -11.64 20.92 -10.15
CA GLN A 5 -13.03 20.50 -9.92
C GLN A 5 -13.12 19.09 -9.35
N SER A 6 -12.32 18.17 -9.88
CA SER A 6 -12.20 16.80 -9.37
C SER A 6 -11.62 16.77 -7.96
N ILE A 7 -10.64 17.64 -7.65
CA ILE A 7 -10.12 17.80 -6.28
C ILE A 7 -11.22 18.27 -5.33
N SER A 8 -11.97 19.33 -5.68
CA SER A 8 -13.08 19.81 -4.83
C SER A 8 -14.15 18.75 -4.59
N ARG A 9 -14.43 17.88 -5.59
CA ARG A 9 -15.34 16.74 -5.44
C ARG A 9 -14.80 15.69 -4.46
N ILE A 10 -13.50 15.40 -4.50
CA ILE A 10 -12.84 14.49 -3.55
C ILE A 10 -12.91 15.09 -2.14
N GLU A 11 -12.53 16.35 -1.98
CA GLU A 11 -12.48 17.04 -0.69
C GLU A 11 -13.85 17.17 -0.03
N ALA A 12 -14.92 17.30 -0.82
CA ALA A 12 -16.30 17.34 -0.32
C ALA A 12 -16.81 15.97 0.19
N SER A 13 -16.17 14.86 -0.19
CA SER A 13 -16.59 13.54 0.26
C SER A 13 -16.12 13.24 1.70
N PRO A 14 -16.99 12.73 2.58
CA PRO A 14 -16.59 12.23 3.89
C PRO A 14 -16.05 10.79 3.85
N GLY A 15 -16.18 10.08 2.72
CA GLY A 15 -15.96 8.64 2.63
C GLY A 15 -14.52 8.21 2.92
N TRP A 16 -13.53 8.85 2.29
CA TRP A 16 -12.11 8.56 2.58
C TRP A 16 -11.66 9.05 3.96
N ARG A 17 -12.35 10.02 4.58
CA ARG A 17 -12.06 10.44 5.97
C ARG A 17 -12.57 9.42 6.99
N THR A 18 -13.69 8.76 6.69
CA THR A 18 -14.33 7.79 7.59
C THR A 18 -13.80 6.38 7.39
N ARG A 19 -13.65 5.94 6.14
CA ARG A 19 -13.23 4.57 5.77
C ARG A 19 -11.78 4.47 5.34
N ARG A 20 -11.04 5.59 5.38
CA ARG A 20 -9.65 5.74 4.92
C ARG A 20 -9.45 5.60 3.42
N VAL A 21 -10.21 4.76 2.73
CA VAL A 21 -10.08 4.53 1.30
C VAL A 21 -11.42 4.77 0.62
N GLU A 22 -11.40 5.48 -0.51
CA GLU A 22 -12.57 5.68 -1.36
C GLU A 22 -12.16 5.72 -2.83
N VAL A 23 -12.97 5.10 -3.69
CA VAL A 23 -12.74 5.07 -5.14
C VAL A 23 -13.66 6.10 -5.80
N PHE A 24 -13.09 6.91 -6.70
CA PHE A 24 -13.83 7.91 -7.46
C PHE A 24 -13.76 7.60 -8.94
N ASP A 25 -14.90 7.76 -9.61
CA ASP A 25 -14.97 7.82 -11.07
C ASP A 25 -15.00 9.30 -11.48
N LEU A 26 -13.86 9.76 -12.02
CA LEU A 26 -13.62 11.14 -12.42
C LEU A 26 -13.47 11.23 -13.95
N PRO A 27 -13.67 12.41 -14.56
CA PRO A 27 -13.43 12.60 -16.00
C PRO A 27 -12.01 12.21 -16.45
N GLU A 28 -11.01 12.35 -15.57
CA GLU A 28 -9.62 11.98 -15.83
C GLU A 28 -9.33 10.48 -15.67
N GLY A 29 -10.33 9.70 -15.24
CA GLY A 29 -10.23 8.27 -14.99
C GLY A 29 -10.57 7.88 -13.56
N LYS A 30 -10.60 6.57 -13.33
CA LYS A 30 -10.88 6.00 -12.01
C LYS A 30 -9.65 6.10 -11.11
N VAL A 31 -9.86 6.66 -9.92
CA VAL A 31 -8.79 6.89 -8.94
C VAL A 31 -9.18 6.37 -7.56
N LEU A 32 -8.17 6.09 -6.75
CA LEU A 32 -8.32 5.71 -5.35
C LEU A 32 -7.74 6.81 -4.47
N VAL A 33 -8.56 7.29 -3.53
CA VAL A 33 -8.19 8.29 -2.53
C VAL A 33 -7.91 7.57 -1.22
N LYS A 34 -6.73 7.82 -0.64
CA LYS A 34 -6.28 7.23 0.62
C LYS A 34 -6.01 8.33 1.64
N GLY A 35 -6.82 8.35 2.71
CA GLY A 35 -6.69 9.24 3.85
C GLY A 35 -5.66 8.77 4.89
N GLN A 36 -5.23 9.70 5.74
CA GLN A 36 -4.31 9.42 6.84
C GLN A 36 -4.90 8.45 7.86
N ARG A 37 -4.03 7.60 8.44
CA ARG A 37 -4.40 6.84 9.64
C ARG A 37 -4.31 7.77 10.86
N PRO A 38 -5.23 7.65 11.83
CA PRO A 38 -5.06 8.30 13.12
C PRO A 38 -3.74 7.84 13.76
N THR A 39 -3.05 8.75 14.44
CA THR A 39 -1.84 8.43 15.20
C THR A 39 -2.16 7.45 16.31
N ARG A 40 -1.47 6.31 16.33
CA ARG A 40 -1.55 5.35 17.44
C ARG A 40 -0.53 5.70 18.52
N SER A 41 -0.90 5.47 19.77
CA SER A 41 0.02 5.65 20.90
C SER A 41 1.20 4.68 20.79
N PRO A 42 2.45 5.12 20.98
CA PRO A 42 3.63 4.25 20.89
C PRO A 42 3.83 3.37 22.14
N TRP A 43 3.09 3.63 23.22
CA TRP A 43 3.28 2.96 24.52
C TRP A 43 3.13 1.43 24.50
N PRO A 44 2.11 0.84 23.85
CA PRO A 44 1.99 -0.61 23.78
C PRO A 44 3.21 -1.27 23.12
N HIS A 45 3.72 -0.68 22.03
CA HIS A 45 4.91 -1.18 21.34
C HIS A 45 6.17 -1.04 22.20
N ARG A 46 6.32 0.05 22.96
CA ARG A 46 7.44 0.25 23.89
C ARG A 46 7.43 -0.78 25.02
N PHE A 47 6.27 -1.03 25.61
CA PHE A 47 6.11 -2.03 26.67
C PHE A 47 6.43 -3.44 26.17
N MET A 48 5.92 -3.79 24.98
CA MET A 48 6.25 -5.05 24.33
C MET A 48 7.76 -5.18 24.08
N ASN A 49 8.40 -4.16 23.51
CA ASN A 49 9.84 -4.16 23.26
C ASN A 49 10.66 -4.33 24.54
N MET A 50 10.25 -3.71 25.65
CA MET A 50 10.87 -3.92 26.96
C MET A 50 10.76 -5.39 27.41
N LEU A 51 9.58 -6.01 27.28
CA LEU A 51 9.39 -7.43 27.61
C LEU A 51 10.25 -8.34 26.71
N THR A 52 10.34 -8.05 25.42
CA THR A 52 11.18 -8.84 24.50
C THR A 52 12.67 -8.75 24.85
N TRP A 53 13.11 -7.59 25.33
CA TRP A 53 14.48 -7.38 25.79
C TRP A 53 14.73 -8.14 27.10
N LEU A 54 13.83 -8.02 28.09
CA LEU A 54 13.92 -8.74 29.37
C LEU A 54 13.93 -10.26 29.18
N ALA A 55 13.16 -10.77 28.22
CA ALA A 55 13.07 -12.19 27.90
C ALA A 55 14.19 -12.69 26.95
N GLY A 56 15.10 -11.81 26.50
CA GLY A 56 16.20 -12.20 25.62
C GLY A 56 15.76 -12.65 24.21
N VAL A 57 14.58 -12.21 23.75
CA VAL A 57 13.98 -12.60 22.46
C VAL A 57 13.84 -11.39 21.52
N PRO A 58 14.96 -10.80 21.03
CA PRO A 58 14.95 -9.55 20.28
C PRO A 58 14.22 -9.64 18.92
N TYR A 59 13.95 -10.85 18.43
CA TYR A 59 13.23 -11.10 17.16
C TYR A 59 11.72 -10.83 17.26
N LEU A 60 11.19 -10.63 18.48
CA LEU A 60 9.77 -10.32 18.69
C LEU A 60 9.48 -8.82 18.80
N LYS A 61 10.44 -7.95 18.46
CA LYS A 61 10.24 -6.49 18.50
C LYS A 61 9.05 -6.07 17.64
N ALA A 62 8.33 -5.07 18.13
CA ALA A 62 7.27 -4.42 17.38
C ALA A 62 7.83 -3.68 16.16
N VAL A 63 7.18 -3.85 15.01
CA VAL A 63 7.36 -2.96 13.86
C VAL A 63 6.92 -1.54 14.27
N PRO A 64 7.72 -0.50 14.00
CA PRO A 64 7.35 0.88 14.27
C PRO A 64 6.05 1.27 13.56
N VAL A 65 4.96 1.46 14.30
CA VAL A 65 3.70 1.96 13.73
C VAL A 65 3.72 3.49 13.75
N HIS A 66 4.29 4.06 12.69
CA HIS A 66 4.07 5.47 12.41
C HIS A 66 2.59 5.64 12.03
N GLY A 67 1.92 6.65 12.57
CA GLY A 67 0.57 7.05 12.14
C GLY A 67 0.59 8.48 11.62
N GLY A 68 -0.54 8.92 11.05
CA GLY A 68 -0.72 10.28 10.54
C GLY A 68 0.17 10.62 9.35
N ALA A 69 0.63 11.87 9.31
CA ALA A 69 1.37 12.44 8.20
C ALA A 69 2.70 11.73 7.89
N ARG A 70 3.36 11.10 8.89
CA ARG A 70 4.63 10.40 8.65
C ARG A 70 4.43 9.16 7.77
N SER A 71 3.42 8.35 8.04
CA SER A 71 3.14 7.14 7.24
C SER A 71 2.71 7.51 5.83
N GLN A 72 1.90 8.57 5.67
CA GLN A 72 1.56 9.09 4.35
C GLN A 72 2.82 9.50 3.56
N LYS A 73 3.76 10.20 4.19
CA LYS A 73 5.02 10.59 3.55
C LYS A 73 5.86 9.38 3.12
N ILE A 74 5.99 8.39 4.01
CA ILE A 74 6.70 7.13 3.70
C ILE A 74 6.03 6.43 2.51
N GLU A 75 4.71 6.26 2.55
CA GLU A 75 3.97 5.58 1.50
C GLU A 75 4.11 6.27 0.13
N ILE A 76 3.98 7.61 0.09
CA ILE A 76 4.15 8.38 -1.14
C ILE A 76 5.59 8.26 -1.67
N MET A 77 6.59 8.35 -0.78
CA MET A 77 8.00 8.20 -1.15
C MET A 77 8.25 6.81 -1.75
N ARG A 78 7.74 5.75 -1.10
CA ARG A 78 7.90 4.35 -1.54
C ARG A 78 7.21 4.11 -2.88
N LEU A 79 5.97 4.56 -3.06
CA LEU A 79 5.26 4.49 -4.33
C LEU A 79 6.05 5.15 -5.47
N ARG A 80 6.58 6.36 -5.23
CA ARG A 80 7.38 7.07 -6.22
C ARG A 80 8.71 6.36 -6.54
N ALA A 81 9.40 5.82 -5.53
CA ALA A 81 10.66 5.10 -5.72
C ALA A 81 10.46 3.79 -6.51
N LEU A 82 9.43 3.02 -6.18
CA LEU A 82 9.07 1.80 -6.89
C LEU A 82 8.65 2.09 -8.34
N ALA A 83 7.81 3.12 -8.55
CA ALA A 83 7.42 3.55 -9.88
C ALA A 83 8.62 4.01 -10.73
N ALA A 84 9.55 4.77 -10.14
CA ALA A 84 10.79 5.20 -10.80
C ALA A 84 11.71 4.04 -11.17
N SER A 85 11.61 2.90 -10.47
CA SER A 85 12.31 1.66 -10.79
C SER A 85 11.60 0.82 -11.87
N GLY A 86 10.49 1.32 -12.42
CA GLY A 86 9.68 0.64 -13.44
C GLY A 86 8.79 -0.48 -12.90
N LEU A 87 8.55 -0.52 -11.58
CA LEU A 87 7.68 -1.52 -10.97
C LEU A 87 6.20 -1.15 -11.14
N PRO A 88 5.31 -2.14 -11.30
CA PRO A 88 3.88 -1.92 -11.45
C PRO A 88 3.26 -1.56 -10.09
N VAL A 89 3.18 -0.27 -9.80
CA VAL A 89 2.57 0.28 -8.58
C VAL A 89 1.63 1.43 -8.93
N PRO A 90 0.65 1.77 -8.07
CA PRO A 90 -0.21 2.92 -8.31
C PRO A 90 0.58 4.21 -8.48
N GLN A 91 0.28 5.00 -9.52
CA GLN A 91 0.89 6.31 -9.66
C GLN A 91 0.20 7.32 -8.74
N VAL A 92 1.00 8.11 -8.02
CA VAL A 92 0.48 9.20 -7.19
C VAL A 92 0.13 10.39 -8.09
N HIS A 93 -1.15 10.74 -8.15
CA HIS A 93 -1.67 11.82 -9.00
C HIS A 93 -1.78 13.17 -8.27
N HIS A 94 -2.06 13.14 -6.96
CA HIS A 94 -2.22 14.33 -6.13
C HIS A 94 -1.92 14.02 -4.66
N VAL A 95 -1.42 15.01 -3.91
CA VAL A 95 -1.14 14.90 -2.47
C VAL A 95 -1.77 16.11 -1.79
N GLY A 96 -2.74 15.85 -0.92
CA GLY A 96 -3.34 16.83 -0.02
C GLY A 96 -2.78 16.71 1.40
N ASP A 97 -3.33 17.50 2.32
CA ASP A 97 -2.83 17.59 3.69
C ASP A 97 -3.07 16.32 4.51
N ASP A 98 -4.26 15.72 4.37
CA ASP A 98 -4.72 14.53 5.11
C ASP A 98 -5.07 13.34 4.19
N TYR A 99 -4.74 13.43 2.89
CA TYR A 99 -4.95 12.37 1.92
C TYR A 99 -3.98 12.45 0.74
N PHE A 100 -3.97 11.41 -0.08
CA PHE A 100 -3.42 11.46 -1.43
C PHE A 100 -4.28 10.66 -2.41
N VAL A 101 -4.12 10.96 -3.70
CA VAL A 101 -4.85 10.34 -4.81
C VAL A 101 -3.88 9.51 -5.62
N MET A 102 -4.24 8.27 -5.91
CA MET A 102 -3.43 7.36 -6.73
C MET A 102 -4.28 6.62 -7.77
N SER A 103 -3.62 5.99 -8.74
CA SER A 103 -4.28 5.16 -9.74
C SER A 103 -5.07 4.02 -9.08
N TYR A 104 -6.26 3.73 -9.62
CA TYR A 104 -7.01 2.54 -9.24
C TYR A 104 -6.58 1.37 -10.12
N LEU A 105 -6.00 0.32 -9.53
CA LEU A 105 -5.49 -0.85 -10.27
C LEU A 105 -6.53 -1.98 -10.41
N GLY A 106 -7.66 -1.90 -9.72
CA GLY A 106 -8.64 -2.98 -9.65
C GLY A 106 -9.06 -3.30 -8.22
N SER A 107 -10.11 -4.12 -8.09
CA SER A 107 -10.65 -4.54 -6.78
C SER A 107 -10.24 -5.97 -6.41
N ARG A 108 -9.65 -6.71 -7.34
CA ARG A 108 -9.40 -8.12 -7.19
C ARG A 108 -7.93 -8.37 -6.89
N ASP A 109 -7.68 -9.08 -5.81
CA ASP A 109 -6.34 -9.44 -5.38
C ASP A 109 -6.00 -10.91 -5.70
N LEU A 110 -4.71 -11.23 -5.66
CA LEU A 110 -4.20 -12.56 -5.93
C LEU A 110 -4.73 -13.59 -4.93
N ALA A 111 -4.92 -13.23 -3.65
CA ALA A 111 -5.42 -14.18 -2.65
C ALA A 111 -6.86 -14.61 -2.95
N LEU A 112 -7.73 -13.65 -3.32
CA LEU A 112 -9.08 -13.94 -3.77
C LEU A 112 -9.09 -14.80 -5.03
N THR A 113 -8.24 -14.46 -6.00
CA THR A 113 -8.12 -15.18 -7.28
C THR A 113 -7.71 -16.63 -7.05
N LEU A 114 -6.67 -16.87 -6.24
CA LEU A 114 -6.22 -18.22 -5.90
C LEU A 114 -7.32 -19.02 -5.19
N ARG A 115 -8.08 -18.39 -4.28
CA ARG A 115 -9.17 -19.06 -3.57
C ARG A 115 -10.31 -19.49 -4.49
N GLU A 116 -10.67 -18.65 -5.47
CA GLU A 116 -11.83 -18.89 -6.34
C GLU A 116 -11.50 -19.76 -7.55
N GLN A 117 -10.30 -19.64 -8.10
CA GLN A 117 -9.89 -20.30 -9.35
C GLN A 117 -9.00 -21.53 -9.12
N GLY A 118 -8.43 -21.71 -7.92
CA GLY A 118 -7.60 -22.86 -7.59
C GLY A 118 -6.43 -23.04 -8.56
N GLU A 119 -6.26 -24.25 -9.09
CA GLU A 119 -5.17 -24.60 -10.02
C GLU A 119 -5.17 -23.75 -11.30
N SER A 120 -6.34 -23.26 -11.75
CA SER A 120 -6.41 -22.42 -12.95
C SER A 120 -5.76 -21.04 -12.76
N ALA A 121 -5.55 -20.60 -11.51
CA ALA A 121 -4.81 -19.37 -11.20
C ALA A 121 -3.28 -19.55 -11.16
N PHE A 122 -2.75 -20.76 -11.46
CA PHE A 122 -1.31 -21.04 -11.39
C PHE A 122 -0.48 -20.04 -12.22
N GLY A 123 -0.96 -19.68 -13.42
CA GLY A 123 -0.28 -18.70 -14.28
C GLY A 123 -0.15 -17.32 -13.62
N ILE A 124 -1.21 -16.83 -12.99
CA ILE A 124 -1.23 -15.52 -12.31
C ILE A 124 -0.36 -15.57 -11.05
N TRP A 125 -0.41 -16.67 -10.30
CA TRP A 125 0.48 -16.88 -9.15
C TRP A 125 1.96 -16.88 -9.54
N LEU A 126 2.30 -17.55 -10.65
CA LEU A 126 3.66 -17.57 -11.17
C LEU A 126 4.11 -16.16 -11.58
N GLN A 127 3.27 -15.38 -12.27
CA GLN A 127 3.56 -13.98 -12.59
C GLN A 127 3.82 -13.14 -11.33
N GLY A 128 3.02 -13.30 -10.28
CA GLY A 128 3.25 -12.64 -8.99
C GLY A 128 4.60 -13.01 -8.37
N SER A 129 4.97 -14.28 -8.44
CA SER A 129 6.25 -14.80 -7.93
C SER A 129 7.45 -14.27 -8.73
N GLU A 130 7.35 -14.25 -10.05
CA GLU A 130 8.37 -13.66 -10.94
C GLU A 130 8.53 -12.16 -10.70
N GLN A 131 7.42 -11.45 -10.47
CA GLN A 131 7.46 -10.02 -10.18
C GLN A 131 8.19 -9.72 -8.87
N LEU A 132 8.02 -10.57 -7.84
CA LEU A 132 8.79 -10.45 -6.60
C LEU A 132 10.29 -10.61 -6.83
N LEU A 133 10.70 -11.58 -7.66
CA LEU A 133 12.10 -11.75 -8.04
C LEU A 133 12.65 -10.52 -8.76
N ARG A 134 11.87 -9.92 -9.67
CA ARG A 134 12.26 -8.68 -10.39
C ARG A 134 12.44 -7.50 -9.44
N VAL A 135 11.54 -7.33 -8.47
CA VAL A 135 11.65 -6.28 -7.44
C VAL A 135 13.01 -6.38 -6.75
N HIS A 136 13.37 -7.57 -6.27
CA HIS A 136 14.63 -7.77 -5.57
C HIS A 136 15.86 -7.67 -6.48
N ALA A 137 15.77 -8.14 -7.72
CA ALA A 137 16.84 -7.98 -8.71
C ALA A 137 17.14 -6.51 -9.02
N GLN A 138 16.16 -5.61 -8.85
CA GLN A 138 16.33 -4.16 -9.00
C GLN A 138 16.81 -3.46 -7.72
N GLY A 139 17.20 -4.21 -6.68
CA GLY A 139 17.59 -3.66 -5.37
C GLY A 139 16.42 -3.03 -4.61
N GLN A 140 15.19 -3.24 -5.08
CA GLN A 140 13.98 -2.80 -4.39
C GLN A 140 13.51 -3.89 -3.42
N TYR A 141 12.65 -3.48 -2.50
CA TYR A 141 12.03 -4.36 -1.54
C TYR A 141 10.58 -3.93 -1.38
N LEU A 142 9.70 -4.88 -1.09
CA LEU A 142 8.32 -4.60 -0.70
C LEU A 142 8.26 -4.68 0.83
N SER A 143 7.28 -4.02 1.44
CA SER A 143 7.02 -4.22 2.86
C SER A 143 6.35 -5.59 3.06
N GLN A 144 5.04 -5.61 3.20
CA GLN A 144 4.26 -6.83 3.36
C GLN A 144 3.82 -7.33 1.98
N CYS A 145 4.61 -8.20 1.36
CA CYS A 145 4.28 -8.83 0.06
C CYS A 145 3.24 -9.96 0.20
N PHE A 146 2.10 -9.68 0.82
CA PHE A 146 1.00 -10.65 0.88
C PHE A 146 0.26 -10.72 -0.45
N ALA A 147 -0.30 -11.89 -0.78
CA ALA A 147 -1.10 -12.06 -2.00
C ALA A 147 -2.30 -11.08 -2.06
N ARG A 148 -2.85 -10.66 -0.92
CA ARG A 148 -3.90 -9.62 -0.86
C ARG A 148 -3.45 -8.22 -1.33
N ASN A 149 -2.13 -7.99 -1.38
CA ASN A 149 -1.50 -6.72 -1.78
C ASN A 149 -1.01 -6.76 -3.24
N ILE A 150 -1.37 -7.81 -3.99
CA ILE A 150 -1.08 -7.96 -5.42
C ILE A 150 -2.42 -7.91 -6.15
N ILE A 151 -2.64 -6.86 -6.93
CA ILE A 151 -3.85 -6.67 -7.72
C ILE A 151 -3.69 -7.39 -9.06
N VAL A 152 -4.72 -8.14 -9.42
CA VAL A 152 -4.73 -9.01 -10.61
C VAL A 152 -6.08 -8.97 -11.30
N SER A 153 -6.03 -9.16 -12.62
CA SER A 153 -7.17 -9.39 -13.49
C SER A 153 -6.93 -10.70 -14.25
N ASP A 154 -6.67 -10.63 -15.56
CA ASP A 154 -6.14 -11.74 -16.36
C ASP A 154 -4.59 -11.80 -16.31
N ALA A 155 -3.97 -10.75 -15.76
CA ALA A 155 -2.53 -10.62 -15.52
C ALA A 155 -2.27 -9.88 -14.20
N LEU A 156 -0.99 -9.75 -13.82
CA LEU A 156 -0.59 -8.89 -12.71
C LEU A 156 -0.74 -7.41 -13.08
N ASP A 157 -1.63 -6.70 -12.37
CA ASP A 157 -1.91 -5.28 -12.61
C ASP A 157 -1.05 -4.36 -11.73
N GLY A 158 -0.71 -4.81 -10.52
CA GLY A 158 0.31 -4.15 -9.73
C GLY A 158 0.30 -4.47 -8.24
N LEU A 159 1.23 -3.82 -7.54
CA LEU A 159 1.54 -4.05 -6.14
C LEU A 159 1.10 -2.83 -5.32
N ILE A 160 0.48 -3.07 -4.16
CA ILE A 160 -0.09 -2.01 -3.31
C ILE A 160 0.38 -2.13 -1.85
N ASP A 161 -0.02 -1.15 -1.03
CA ASP A 161 0.12 -1.15 0.44
C ASP A 161 1.59 -1.04 0.94
N PHE A 162 2.23 0.09 0.66
CA PHE A 162 3.64 0.37 1.01
C PHE A 162 3.80 1.26 2.25
N GLU A 163 3.02 0.99 3.30
CA GLU A 163 2.92 1.87 4.46
C GLU A 163 4.09 1.79 5.43
N ASP A 164 4.80 0.66 5.45
CA ASP A 164 5.96 0.47 6.30
C ASP A 164 7.25 0.51 5.48
N ASP A 165 8.34 0.96 6.11
CA ASP A 165 9.70 0.82 5.58
C ASP A 165 10.45 -0.28 6.36
N PRO A 166 10.63 -1.47 5.78
CA PRO A 166 11.40 -2.56 6.38
C PRO A 166 12.80 -2.20 6.89
N LEU A 167 13.42 -1.12 6.39
CA LEU A 167 14.75 -0.69 6.84
C LEU A 167 14.75 0.11 8.16
N GLU A 168 13.58 0.40 8.75
CA GLU A 168 13.48 1.10 10.04
C GLU A 168 13.59 0.18 11.29
N VAL A 169 13.73 -1.15 11.13
CA VAL A 169 13.70 -2.14 12.24
C VAL A 169 15.09 -2.58 12.71
#